data_AF-A0A7X6I4I4-F1
#
_entry.id   AF-A0A7X6I4I4-F1
#
_cell.length_a   1.000
_cell.length_b   1.000
_cell.length_c   1.000
_cell.angle_alpha   90.00
_cell.angle_beta   90.00
_cell.angle_gamma   90.00
#
_symmetry.space_group_name_H-M   'P 1'
#
loop_
_entity.id
_entity.type
_entity.pdbx_description
1 polymer ?
#
loop_
_entity_poly.entity_id
_entity_poly.type
_entity_poly.pdbx_seq_one_letter_code
_entity_poly.pdbx_strand_id
1 'polypeptide(L)'
;MKISKGSHIAITGRFQSFNRDVGIFLIETLGFHYQPFVSLKTDVLVKGYFSVDLFDETKESKKLNSAKENGVLIINEMTFLLWVIQELKNFTGEQKSHFCESYYDEIQQVLNLSEAGQQNKMVDLLINQLEKKITIV
;
A
#
# COMPACT_ATOMS: atom_id res chain seq x y z
N MET A 1 -5.25 11.78 9.31
CA MET A 1 -5.30 11.97 7.84
C MET A 1 -6.38 11.05 7.30
N LYS A 2 -7.32 11.52 6.48
CA LYS A 2 -8.39 10.68 5.93
C LYS A 2 -8.26 10.66 4.41
N ILE A 3 -7.80 9.54 3.87
CA ILE A 3 -7.84 9.30 2.42
C ILE A 3 -9.26 8.84 2.10
N SER A 4 -9.91 9.45 1.11
CA SER A 4 -11.30 9.17 0.76
C SER A 4 -11.40 7.87 -0.03
N LYS A 5 -12.40 7.03 0.26
CA LYS A 5 -12.66 5.81 -0.54
C LYS A 5 -12.79 6.16 -2.03
N GLY A 6 -12.22 5.32 -2.90
CA GLY A 6 -12.17 5.56 -4.33
C GLY A 6 -11.12 6.59 -4.78
N SER A 7 -10.27 7.09 -3.87
CA SER A 7 -9.14 7.94 -4.26
C SER A 7 -8.15 7.20 -5.16
N HIS A 8 -7.52 7.94 -6.07
CA HIS A 8 -6.50 7.40 -6.98
C HIS A 8 -5.12 7.58 -6.37
N ILE A 9 -4.41 6.47 -6.23
CA ILE A 9 -3.12 6.38 -5.56
C ILE A 9 -2.05 5.99 -6.58
N ALA A 10 -0.98 6.78 -6.63
CA ALA A 10 0.23 6.44 -7.37
C ALA A 10 1.34 6.02 -6.40
N ILE A 11 2.27 5.18 -6.87
CA ILE A 11 3.49 4.83 -6.13
C ILE A 11 4.70 5.28 -6.95
N THR A 12 5.68 5.91 -6.31
CA THR A 12 7.01 6.15 -6.89
C THR A 12 8.10 5.46 -6.08
N GLY A 13 9.14 5.00 -6.78
CA GLY A 13 10.22 4.20 -6.21
C GLY A 13 9.84 2.78 -5.78
N ARG A 14 10.71 2.19 -4.96
CA ARG A 14 10.54 0.88 -4.31
C ARG A 14 10.28 1.06 -2.82
N PHE A 15 9.48 0.18 -2.25
CA PHE A 15 9.34 0.05 -0.81
C PHE A 15 10.56 -0.69 -0.23
N GLN A 16 10.95 -0.35 0.99
CA GLN A 16 12.01 -1.03 1.73
C GLN A 16 11.46 -2.29 2.43
N SER A 17 10.21 -2.24 2.87
CA SER A 17 9.59 -3.26 3.72
C SER A 17 9.02 -4.46 2.96
N PHE A 18 8.57 -4.27 1.72
CA PHE A 18 7.90 -5.28 0.89
C PHE A 18 7.98 -4.94 -0.61
N ASN A 19 7.52 -5.85 -1.48
CA ASN A 19 7.53 -5.65 -2.92
C ASN A 19 6.47 -4.64 -3.37
N ARG A 20 6.75 -3.87 -4.44
CA ARG A 20 5.80 -2.89 -4.99
C ARG A 20 4.42 -3.49 -5.30
N ASP A 21 4.38 -4.72 -5.81
CA ASP A 21 3.15 -5.42 -6.18
C ASP A 21 2.26 -5.68 -4.95
N VAL A 22 2.86 -5.93 -3.79
CA VAL A 22 2.12 -6.05 -2.52
C VAL A 22 1.49 -4.71 -2.14
N GLY A 23 2.17 -3.59 -2.36
CA GLY A 23 1.59 -2.27 -2.14
C GLY A 23 0.43 -1.95 -3.09
N ILE A 24 0.55 -2.34 -4.36
CA ILE A 24 -0.54 -2.19 -5.35
C ILE A 24 -1.74 -3.04 -4.93
N PHE A 25 -1.49 -4.30 -4.57
CA PHE A 25 -2.51 -5.21 -4.05
C PHE A 25 -3.25 -4.61 -2.85
N LEU A 26 -2.53 -4.08 -1.86
CA LEU A 26 -3.15 -3.46 -0.68
C LEU A 26 -4.02 -2.25 -1.04
N ILE A 27 -3.60 -1.43 -2.00
CA ILE A 27 -4.38 -0.26 -2.47
C ILE A 27 -5.71 -0.72 -3.08
N GLU A 28 -5.65 -1.61 -4.08
CA GLU A 28 -6.82 -2.08 -4.83
C GLU A 28 -7.79 -2.81 -3.91
N THR A 29 -7.27 -3.69 -3.05
CA THR A 29 -8.09 -4.50 -2.16
C THR A 29 -8.79 -3.66 -1.08
N LEU A 30 -8.23 -2.53 -0.68
CA LEU A 30 -8.89 -1.60 0.24
C LEU A 30 -9.94 -0.70 -0.46
N GLY A 31 -10.17 -0.87 -1.77
CA GLY A 31 -11.16 -0.12 -2.54
C GLY A 31 -10.66 1.24 -3.05
N PHE A 32 -9.35 1.37 -3.24
CA PHE A 32 -8.70 2.54 -3.84
C PHE A 32 -8.17 2.18 -5.22
N HIS A 33 -7.97 3.18 -6.08
CA HIS A 33 -7.53 2.93 -7.45
C HIS A 33 -6.03 3.16 -7.58
N TYR A 34 -5.26 2.11 -7.84
CA TYR A 34 -3.89 2.25 -8.25
C TYR A 34 -3.80 2.81 -9.66
N GLN A 35 -2.88 3.75 -9.86
CA GLN A 35 -2.50 4.21 -11.19
C GLN A 35 -0.98 4.27 -11.36
N PRO A 36 -0.47 3.90 -12.56
CA PRO A 36 0.97 3.81 -12.78
C PRO A 36 1.63 5.18 -13.00
N PHE A 37 0.88 6.27 -13.17
CA PHE A 37 1.40 7.62 -13.39
C PHE A 37 0.67 8.66 -12.52
N VAL A 38 1.31 9.80 -12.32
CA VAL A 38 0.69 10.96 -11.66
C VAL A 38 -0.07 11.77 -12.71
N SER A 39 -1.29 12.15 -12.40
CA SER A 39 -2.18 12.97 -13.23
C SER A 39 -2.97 13.95 -12.36
N LEU A 40 -3.77 14.80 -12.99
CA LEU A 40 -4.70 15.72 -12.28
C LEU A 40 -5.75 15.00 -11.43
N LYS A 41 -5.94 13.68 -11.63
CA LYS A 41 -6.86 12.86 -10.84
C LYS A 41 -6.15 12.13 -9.69
N THR A 42 -4.83 12.26 -9.55
CA THR A 42 -4.10 11.64 -8.46
C THR A 42 -4.38 12.36 -7.15
N ASP A 43 -4.91 11.64 -6.18
CA ASP A 43 -5.14 12.17 -4.84
C ASP A 43 -3.91 12.00 -3.96
N VAL A 44 -3.26 10.83 -4.05
CA VAL A 44 -2.13 10.44 -3.18
C VAL A 44 -0.97 9.89 -4.01
N LEU A 45 0.25 10.35 -3.70
CA LEU A 45 1.50 9.74 -4.14
C LEU A 45 2.20 9.10 -2.94
N VAL A 46 2.37 7.78 -2.97
CA VAL A 46 3.22 7.06 -2.03
C VAL A 46 4.67 7.10 -2.51
N LYS A 47 5.54 7.70 -1.71
CA LYS A 47 6.98 7.84 -1.95
C LYS A 47 7.73 6.72 -1.23
N GLY A 48 8.29 5.78 -1.99
CA GLY A 48 9.19 4.74 -1.49
C GLY A 48 10.64 5.21 -1.32
N TYR A 49 11.49 4.32 -0.77
CA TYR A 49 12.89 4.53 -0.39
C TYR A 49 13.81 4.94 -1.57
N PHE A 50 13.50 4.53 -2.80
CA PHE A 50 14.26 4.88 -4.02
C PHE A 50 13.41 5.60 -5.07
N SER A 51 13.00 6.84 -4.77
CA SER A 51 12.17 7.67 -5.67
C SER A 51 13.02 8.64 -6.51
N VAL A 52 14.02 8.13 -7.21
CA VAL A 52 14.97 8.91 -8.03
C VAL A 52 14.59 8.90 -9.51
N ASP A 53 15.12 9.85 -10.28
CA ASP A 53 15.00 9.83 -11.75
C ASP A 53 15.76 8.62 -12.34
N LEU A 54 15.20 8.02 -13.39
CA LEU A 54 15.77 6.82 -14.04
C LEU A 54 17.11 7.09 -14.73
N PHE A 55 17.41 8.35 -15.06
CA PHE A 55 18.60 8.76 -15.80
C PHE A 55 19.55 9.61 -14.96
N ASP A 56 19.11 10.07 -13.78
CA ASP A 56 19.89 10.91 -12.88
C ASP A 56 19.50 10.65 -11.43
N GLU A 57 20.27 9.80 -10.74
CA GLU A 57 20.02 9.42 -9.35
C GLU A 57 20.16 10.59 -8.36
N THR A 58 20.72 11.72 -8.80
CA THR A 58 20.79 12.96 -8.02
C THR A 58 19.50 13.79 -8.11
N LYS A 59 18.58 13.43 -9.01
CA LYS A 59 17.31 14.12 -9.24
C LYS A 59 16.13 13.34 -8.70
N GLU A 60 15.13 14.08 -8.23
CA GLU A 60 13.84 13.53 -7.85
C GLU A 60 13.13 12.90 -9.06
N SER A 61 12.41 11.79 -8.84
CA SER A 61 11.65 11.16 -9.93
C SER A 61 10.64 12.13 -10.57
N LYS A 62 10.44 12.02 -11.89
CA LYS A 62 9.41 12.81 -12.62
C LYS A 62 8.01 12.74 -11.98
N LYS A 63 7.65 11.59 -11.38
CA LYS A 63 6.40 11.43 -10.64
C LYS A 63 6.34 12.30 -9.39
N LEU A 64 7.44 12.41 -8.65
CA LEU A 64 7.50 13.25 -7.46
C LEU A 64 7.37 14.73 -7.82
N ASN A 65 8.05 15.17 -8.88
CA ASN A 65 7.93 16.55 -9.38
C ASN A 65 6.50 16.85 -9.82
N SER A 66 5.91 15.97 -10.63
CA SER A 66 4.53 16.12 -11.09
C SER A 66 3.52 16.13 -9.93
N ALA A 67 3.74 15.33 -8.88
CA ALA A 67 2.88 15.36 -7.70
C ALA A 67 2.97 16.69 -6.94
N LYS A 68 4.17 17.25 -6.79
CA LYS A 68 4.37 18.57 -6.16
C LYS A 68 3.68 19.68 -6.96
N GLU A 69 3.84 19.68 -8.28
CA GLU A 69 3.24 20.68 -9.18
C GLU A 69 1.71 20.65 -9.15
N ASN A 70 1.11 19.46 -9.05
CA ASN A 70 -0.34 19.28 -9.05
C ASN A 70 -0.97 19.32 -7.64
N GLY A 71 -0.18 19.60 -6.59
CA GLY A 71 -0.70 19.66 -5.21
C GLY A 71 -1.19 18.32 -4.67
N VAL A 72 -0.69 17.20 -5.20
CA VAL A 72 -1.04 15.84 -4.78
C VAL A 72 -0.51 15.59 -3.36
N LEU A 73 -1.28 14.88 -2.53
CA LEU A 73 -0.83 14.50 -1.19
C LEU A 73 0.32 13.48 -1.29
N ILE A 74 1.52 13.86 -0.84
CA ILE A 74 2.68 12.97 -0.85
C ILE A 74 2.86 12.36 0.54
N ILE A 75 2.87 11.03 0.62
CA ILE A 75 3.11 10.29 1.86
C ILE A 75 4.31 9.35 1.72
N ASN A 76 5.04 9.11 2.81
CA ASN A 76 6.12 8.13 2.82
C ASN A 76 5.59 6.71 3.09
N GLU A 77 6.46 5.72 2.91
CA GLU A 77 6.16 4.30 3.15
C GLU A 77 5.60 4.02 4.55
N MET A 78 6.17 4.64 5.60
CA MET A 78 5.70 4.44 6.97
C MET A 78 4.26 4.94 7.16
N THR A 79 3.93 6.10 6.59
CA THR A 79 2.58 6.67 6.65
C THR A 79 1.59 5.82 5.86
N PHE A 80 2.02 5.27 4.72
CA PHE A 80 1.23 4.32 3.93
C PHE A 80 0.92 3.04 4.73
N LEU A 81 1.93 2.44 5.37
CA LEU A 81 1.76 1.23 6.18
C LEU A 81 0.80 1.44 7.36
N LEU A 82 0.97 2.55 8.10
CA LEU A 82 0.08 2.90 9.21
C LEU A 82 -1.37 3.07 8.74
N TRP A 83 -1.55 3.73 7.59
CA TRP A 83 -2.87 3.89 6.98
C TRP A 83 -3.49 2.54 6.57
N VAL A 84 -2.75 1.67 5.89
CA VAL A 84 -3.22 0.32 5.52
C VAL A 84 -3.65 -0.47 6.75
N ILE A 85 -2.83 -0.48 7.80
CA ILE A 85 -3.16 -1.18 9.06
C ILE A 85 -4.46 -0.63 9.66
N GLN A 86 -4.64 0.69 9.64
CA GLN A 86 -5.85 1.31 10.14
C GLN A 86 -7.09 0.89 9.34
N GLU A 87 -7.00 0.86 8.00
CA GLU A 87 -8.12 0.42 7.14
C GLU A 87 -8.48 -1.05 7.41
N LEU A 88 -7.48 -1.94 7.50
CA LEU A 88 -7.70 -3.36 7.81
C LEU A 88 -8.32 -3.57 9.19
N LYS A 89 -7.91 -2.78 10.20
CA LYS A 89 -8.49 -2.82 11.56
C LYS A 89 -9.95 -2.39 11.59
N ASN A 90 -10.38 -1.56 10.65
CA ASN A 90 -11.75 -1.07 10.54
C ASN A 90 -12.69 -2.05 9.81
N PHE A 91 -12.19 -3.17 9.30
CA PHE A 91 -13.05 -4.17 8.65
C PHE A 91 -14.04 -4.79 9.62
N THR A 92 -15.31 -4.86 9.20
CA THR A 92 -16.34 -5.67 9.86
C THR A 92 -16.05 -7.17 9.68
N GLY A 93 -16.71 -8.03 10.45
CA GLY A 93 -16.56 -9.49 10.30
C GLY A 93 -16.83 -9.98 8.88
N GLU A 94 -17.90 -9.48 8.25
CA GLU A 94 -18.25 -9.78 6.86
C GLU A 94 -17.17 -9.28 5.86
N GLN A 95 -16.64 -8.07 6.06
CA GLN A 95 -15.57 -7.54 5.22
C GLN A 95 -14.28 -8.35 5.36
N LYS A 96 -13.95 -8.79 6.57
CA LYS A 96 -12.80 -9.69 6.79
C LYS A 96 -13.00 -11.02 6.06
N SER A 97 -14.17 -11.64 6.16
CA SER A 97 -14.49 -12.88 5.45
C SER A 97 -14.38 -12.73 3.94
N HIS A 98 -15.04 -11.73 3.36
CA HIS A 98 -14.99 -11.47 1.92
C HIS A 98 -13.57 -11.18 1.43
N PHE A 99 -12.79 -10.40 2.19
CA PHE A 99 -11.38 -10.13 1.88
C PHE A 99 -10.54 -11.41 1.88
N CYS A 100 -10.70 -12.26 2.91
CA CYS A 100 -9.98 -13.53 2.98
C CYS A 100 -10.35 -14.48 1.84
N GLU A 101 -11.63 -14.53 1.45
CA GLU A 101 -12.10 -15.38 0.34
C GLU A 101 -11.59 -14.88 -1.02
N SER A 102 -11.65 -13.57 -1.24
CA SER A 102 -11.31 -12.98 -2.54
C SER A 102 -9.82 -12.96 -2.83
N TYR A 103 -8.97 -12.97 -1.80
CA TYR A 103 -7.53 -12.74 -1.94
C TYR A 103 -6.69 -13.75 -1.14
N TYR A 104 -7.23 -14.94 -0.90
CA TYR A 104 -6.60 -15.94 -0.04
C TYR A 104 -5.17 -16.25 -0.48
N ASP A 105 -4.97 -16.55 -1.76
CA ASP A 105 -3.68 -17.00 -2.30
C ASP A 105 -2.63 -15.90 -2.25
N GLU A 106 -3.02 -14.66 -2.57
CA GLU A 106 -2.15 -13.49 -2.51
C GLU A 106 -1.72 -13.18 -1.08
N ILE A 107 -2.66 -13.25 -0.13
CA ILE A 107 -2.36 -13.03 1.29
C ILE A 107 -1.45 -14.15 1.81
N GLN A 108 -1.65 -15.41 1.42
CA GLN A 108 -0.77 -16.51 1.80
C GLN A 108 0.67 -16.28 1.34
N GLN A 109 0.86 -15.80 0.10
CA GLN A 109 2.17 -15.44 -0.43
C GLN A 109 2.82 -14.29 0.36
N VAL A 110 2.04 -13.28 0.76
CA VAL A 110 2.54 -12.15 1.57
C VAL A 110 2.93 -12.59 2.98
N LEU A 111 2.15 -13.51 3.58
CA LEU A 111 2.35 -13.93 4.97
C LEU A 111 3.39 -15.04 5.13
N ASN A 112 3.84 -15.70 4.05
CA ASN A 112 4.67 -16.91 4.09
C ASN A 112 4.12 -17.96 5.08
N LEU A 113 2.79 -18.10 5.16
CA LEU A 113 2.18 -19.04 6.11
C LEU A 113 2.27 -20.45 5.56
N SER A 114 2.81 -21.36 6.36
CA SER A 114 2.95 -22.78 6.04
C SER A 114 1.74 -23.62 6.47
N GLU A 115 0.69 -23.03 7.05
CA GLU A 115 -0.40 -23.77 7.69
C GLU A 115 -1.78 -23.46 7.10
N ALA A 116 -2.35 -24.46 6.44
CA ALA A 116 -3.73 -24.47 6.00
C ALA A 116 -4.68 -24.47 7.22
N GLY A 117 -5.69 -23.58 7.21
CA GLY A 117 -6.77 -23.59 8.20
C GLY A 117 -7.00 -22.29 8.99
N GLN A 118 -6.25 -21.22 8.72
CA GLN A 118 -6.35 -19.96 9.49
C GLN A 118 -7.12 -18.82 8.78
N GLN A 119 -8.01 -19.13 7.83
CA GLN A 119 -8.78 -18.13 7.06
C GLN A 119 -9.40 -17.02 7.93
N ASN A 120 -9.98 -17.40 9.08
CA ASN A 120 -10.65 -16.48 10.00
C ASN A 120 -9.70 -15.53 10.77
N LYS A 121 -8.38 -15.72 10.65
CA LYS A 121 -7.35 -14.91 11.32
C LYS A 121 -6.40 -14.23 10.34
N MET A 122 -6.56 -14.42 9.02
CA MET A 122 -5.60 -13.93 8.03
C MET A 122 -5.45 -12.41 7.99
N VAL A 123 -6.55 -11.66 8.16
CA VAL A 123 -6.48 -10.19 8.27
C VAL A 123 -5.65 -9.77 9.49
N ASP A 124 -5.85 -10.43 10.63
CA ASP A 124 -5.11 -10.12 11.86
C ASP A 124 -3.64 -10.53 11.74
N LEU A 125 -3.33 -11.62 11.05
CA LEU A 125 -1.96 -12.03 10.72
C LEU A 125 -1.29 -11.03 9.76
N LEU A 126 -2.01 -10.51 8.77
CA LEU A 126 -1.54 -9.45 7.88
C LEU A 126 -1.25 -8.16 8.62
N ILE A 127 -2.14 -7.73 9.50
CA ILE A 127 -1.89 -6.59 10.39
C ILE A 127 -0.60 -6.83 11.18
N ASN A 128 -0.45 -7.98 11.83
CA ASN A 128 0.74 -8.29 12.63
C ASN A 128 2.03 -8.30 11.79
N GLN A 129 2.00 -8.83 10.55
CA GLN A 129 3.17 -8.80 9.67
C GLN A 129 3.52 -7.39 9.23
N LEU A 130 2.52 -6.57 8.86
CA LEU A 130 2.73 -5.17 8.49
C LEU A 130 3.26 -4.35 9.68
N GLU A 131 2.74 -4.57 10.89
CA GLU A 131 3.24 -3.92 12.11
C GLU A 131 4.70 -4.26 12.39
N LYS A 132 5.11 -5.53 12.21
CA LYS A 132 6.53 -5.92 12.31
C LYS A 132 7.42 -5.17 11.33
N LYS A 133 6.92 -4.81 10.14
CA LYS A 133 7.69 -4.05 9.14
C LYS A 133 7.91 -2.59 9.55
N ILE A 134 7.01 -2.00 10.34
CA ILE A 134 7.17 -0.65 10.88
C ILE A 134 8.30 -0.61 11.91
N THR A 135 8.41 -1.63 12.76
CA THR A 135 9.40 -1.69 13.85
C THR A 135 10.84 -1.93 13.39
N ILE A 136 11.07 -2.28 12.11
CA ILE A 136 12.40 -2.59 11.57
C ILE A 136 13.11 -1.34 11.00
N VAL A 137 12.46 -0.16 11.00
CA VAL A 137 13.05 1.10 10.51
C VAL A 137 13.70 1.90 11.63
#